data_AF-A0A819RMD1-F1
#
_entry.id   AF-A0A819RMD1-F1
#
_cell.length_a   1.000
_cell.length_b   1.000
_cell.length_c   1.000
_cell.angle_alpha   90.00
_cell.angle_beta   90.00
_cell.angle_gamma   90.00
#
_symmetry.space_group_name_H-M   'P 1'
#
loop_
_entity.id
_entity.type
_entity.pdbx_description
1 polymer ?
#
loop_
_entity_poly.entity_id
_entity_poly.type
_entity_poly.pdbx_seq_one_letter_code
_entity_poly.pdbx_strand_id
1 'polypeptide(L)'
;MILIFLILYSGYDFGYLLKMLTGKLLPDTESEFFELLKIFFPTIYDVKYLMKSCKNLKGGLEEVAKQLEIERIGPQHQAGSDSLMTDLAFF
;
A
#
# COMPACT_ATOMS: atom_id res chain seq x y z
N MET A 1 9.23 -17.22 8.43
CA MET A 1 8.54 -16.63 7.27
C MET A 1 8.26 -15.18 7.63
N ILE A 2 8.85 -14.22 6.93
CA ILE A 2 8.62 -12.78 7.17
C ILE A 2 7.55 -12.35 6.18
N LEU A 3 6.45 -11.76 6.67
CA LEU A 3 5.41 -11.18 5.82
C LEU A 3 5.79 -9.74 5.49
N ILE A 4 5.69 -9.38 4.22
CA ILE A 4 5.95 -8.03 3.70
C ILE A 4 4.64 -7.47 3.19
N PHE A 5 4.33 -6.22 3.55
CA PHE A 5 3.13 -5.52 3.11
C PHE A 5 3.50 -4.46 2.07
N LEU A 6 3.02 -4.66 0.84
CA LEU A 6 3.21 -3.75 -0.28
C LEU A 6 1.97 -2.88 -0.44
N ILE A 7 2.17 -1.56 -0.51
CA ILE A 7 1.05 -0.62 -0.56
C ILE A 7 1.32 0.54 -1.52
N LEU A 8 0.23 1.18 -1.95
CA LEU A 8 0.28 2.43 -2.72
C LEU A 8 -0.86 3.34 -2.23
N TYR A 9 -0.53 4.50 -1.67
CA TYR A 9 -1.51 5.47 -1.10
C TYR A 9 -2.35 4.98 0.11
N SER A 10 -1.77 4.23 1.04
CA SER A 10 -2.57 3.40 1.96
C SER A 10 -2.76 3.90 3.39
N GLY A 11 -2.60 5.19 3.67
CA GLY A 11 -2.83 5.72 5.03
C GLY A 11 -4.22 5.33 5.57
N TYR A 12 -5.24 5.42 4.70
CA TYR A 12 -6.61 5.00 5.03
C TYR A 12 -6.79 3.48 5.05
N ASP A 13 -6.16 2.73 4.14
CA ASP A 13 -6.31 1.27 4.09
C ASP A 13 -5.84 0.63 5.40
N PHE A 14 -4.71 1.10 5.95
CA PHE A 14 -4.24 0.63 7.24
C PHE A 14 -5.14 1.05 8.40
N GLY A 15 -5.77 2.22 8.33
CA GLY A 15 -6.82 2.61 9.26
C GLY A 15 -7.99 1.63 9.25
N TYR A 16 -8.49 1.25 8.07
CA TYR A 16 -9.55 0.25 7.95
C TYR A 16 -9.12 -1.12 8.44
N LEU A 17 -7.92 -1.59 8.04
CA LEU A 17 -7.38 -2.88 8.48
C LEU A 17 -7.20 -2.93 10.00
N LEU A 18 -6.58 -1.93 10.61
CA LEU A 18 -6.42 -1.87 12.06
C LEU A 18 -7.77 -1.82 12.78
N LYS A 19 -8.74 -1.05 12.28
CA LYS A 19 -10.09 -1.03 12.83
C LYS A 19 -10.76 -2.41 12.77
N MET A 20 -10.62 -3.14 11.66
CA MET A 20 -11.17 -4.49 11.51
C MET A 20 -10.46 -5.51 12.41
N LEU A 21 -9.13 -5.45 12.51
CA LEU A 21 -8.32 -6.37 13.31
C LEU A 21 -8.52 -6.16 14.81
N THR A 22 -8.68 -4.91 15.25
CA THR A 22 -8.80 -4.57 16.67
C THR A 22 -10.24 -4.52 17.17
N GLY A 23 -11.21 -4.29 16.27
CA GLY A 23 -12.61 -4.08 16.63
C GLY A 23 -12.83 -2.83 17.50
N LYS A 24 -11.88 -1.89 17.53
CA LYS A 24 -11.89 -0.70 18.39
C LYS A 24 -11.87 0.58 17.56
N LEU A 25 -12.10 1.71 18.23
CA LEU A 25 -11.78 3.02 17.66
C LEU A 25 -10.27 3.11 17.38
N LEU A 26 -9.90 3.84 16.33
CA LEU A 26 -8.50 4.12 16.04
C LEU A 26 -7.91 5.02 17.12
N PRO A 27 -6.59 4.96 17.36
CA PRO A 27 -5.93 5.87 18.29
C PRO A 27 -6.17 7.34 17.96
N ASP A 28 -6.24 8.19 18.98
CA ASP A 28 -6.51 9.62 18.84
C ASP A 28 -5.29 10.40 18.33
N THR A 29 -4.10 9.82 18.44
CA THR A 29 -2.84 10.43 17.99
C THR A 29 -2.17 9.61 16.90
N GLU A 30 -1.48 10.31 15.99
CA GLU A 30 -0.71 9.70 14.90
C GLU A 30 0.41 8.79 15.43
N SER A 31 1.08 9.19 16.52
CA SER A 31 2.17 8.40 17.12
C SER A 31 1.67 7.03 17.60
N GLU A 32 0.57 7.01 18.36
CA GLU A 32 -0.05 5.77 18.85
C GLU A 32 -0.57 4.91 17.70
N PHE A 33 -1.12 5.54 16.65
CA PHE A 33 -1.51 4.84 15.43
C PHE A 33 -0.32 4.11 14.80
N PHE A 34 0.84 4.77 14.64
CA PHE A 34 2.01 4.14 14.04
C PHE A 34 2.67 3.10 14.94
N GLU A 35 2.62 3.26 16.26
CA GLU A 35 3.05 2.22 17.21
C GLU A 35 2.20 0.96 17.05
N LEU A 36 0.87 1.13 17.03
CA LEU A 36 -0.06 0.02 16.80
C LEU A 36 0.14 -0.61 15.42
N LEU A 37 0.33 0.21 14.39
CA LEU A 37 0.56 -0.24 13.02
C LEU A 37 1.77 -1.15 12.93
N LYS A 38 2.89 -0.79 13.56
CA LYS A 38 4.13 -1.58 13.57
C LYS A 38 3.98 -2.93 14.26
N ILE A 39 3.04 -3.08 15.19
CA ILE A 39 2.75 -4.37 15.85
C ILE A 39 2.12 -5.34 14.85
N PHE A 40 1.12 -4.88 14.07
CA PHE A 40 0.41 -5.73 13.12
C PHE A 40 1.13 -5.87 11.77
N PHE A 41 1.83 -4.82 11.34
CA PHE A 41 2.46 -4.69 10.03
C PHE A 41 3.92 -4.23 10.20
N PRO A 42 4.82 -5.10 10.66
CA PRO A 42 6.19 -4.72 11.03
C PRO A 42 7.08 -4.38 9.83
N THR A 43 6.71 -4.79 8.61
CA THR A 43 7.48 -4.56 7.39
C THR A 43 6.55 -4.09 6.29
N ILE A 44 6.57 -2.77 6.02
CA ILE A 44 5.73 -2.10 5.03
C ILE A 44 6.63 -1.42 4.01
N TYR A 45 6.34 -1.62 2.73
CA TYR A 45 6.89 -0.82 1.64
C TYR A 45 5.78 -0.04 0.96
N ASP A 46 5.87 1.28 1.04
CA ASP A 46 5.04 2.17 0.25
C ASP A 46 5.67 2.36 -1.12
N VAL A 47 5.11 1.70 -2.14
CA VAL A 47 5.57 1.75 -3.53
C VAL A 47 5.60 3.20 -4.03
N LYS A 48 4.62 4.02 -3.65
CA LYS A 48 4.60 5.42 -4.05
C LYS A 48 5.70 6.24 -3.38
N TYR A 49 6.01 5.94 -2.13
CA TYR A 49 7.17 6.54 -1.46
C TYR A 49 8.47 6.11 -2.16
N LEU A 50 8.64 4.82 -2.45
CA LEU A 50 9.81 4.28 -3.14
C LEU A 50 10.04 4.90 -4.51
N MET A 51 8.96 5.14 -5.27
CA MET A 51 9.04 5.79 -6.58
C MET A 51 9.70 7.17 -6.54
N LYS A 52 9.71 7.89 -5.40
CA LYS A 52 10.42 9.17 -5.28
C LYS A 52 11.92 9.04 -5.53
N SER A 53 12.48 7.85 -5.34
CA SER A 53 13.88 7.52 -5.63
C SER A 53 14.10 7.07 -7.07
N CYS A 54 13.04 6.90 -7.86
CA CYS A 54 13.09 6.48 -9.25
C CYS A 54 12.89 7.69 -10.17
N LYS A 55 13.94 8.14 -10.87
CA LYS A 55 13.87 9.36 -11.72
C LYS A 55 12.80 9.30 -12.81
N ASN A 56 12.48 8.10 -13.29
CA ASN A 56 11.58 7.88 -14.43
C ASN A 56 10.20 7.37 -14.04
N LEU A 57 9.95 7.09 -12.75
CA LEU A 57 8.65 6.61 -12.28
C LEU A 57 7.90 7.73 -11.57
N LYS A 58 6.74 8.09 -12.12
CA LYS A 58 5.90 9.15 -11.57
C LYS A 58 4.45 8.91 -11.91
N GLY A 59 3.57 9.41 -11.05
CA GLY A 59 2.14 9.38 -11.30
C GLY A 59 1.32 8.59 -10.28
N GLY A 60 0.11 8.24 -10.70
CA GLY A 60 -0.75 7.24 -10.04
C GLY A 60 -0.41 5.80 -10.48
N LEU A 61 -1.11 4.82 -9.90
CA LEU A 61 -0.88 3.39 -10.15
C LEU A 61 -0.91 3.05 -11.66
N GLU A 62 -1.90 3.57 -12.37
CA GLU A 62 -2.09 3.30 -13.79
C GLU A 62 -0.93 3.85 -14.65
N GLU A 63 -0.46 5.05 -14.33
CA GLU A 63 0.65 5.68 -15.06
C GLU A 63 1.96 4.93 -14.81
N VAL A 64 2.18 4.46 -13.59
CA VAL A 64 3.34 3.67 -13.20
C VAL A 64 3.33 2.32 -13.89
N ALA A 65 2.18 1.64 -13.89
CA ALA A 65 2.04 0.37 -14.57
C ALA A 65 2.28 0.47 -16.06
N LYS A 66 1.80 1.55 -16.69
CA LYS A 66 2.11 1.83 -18.09
C LYS A 66 3.60 2.07 -18.33
N GLN A 67 4.29 2.78 -17.43
CA GLN A 67 5.74 3.01 -17.51
C GLN A 67 6.56 1.73 -17.32
N LEU A 68 6.03 0.76 -16.58
CA LEU A 68 6.64 -0.54 -16.30
C LEU A 68 6.13 -1.65 -17.24
N GLU A 69 5.29 -1.32 -18.22
CA GLU A 69 4.70 -2.28 -19.18
C GLU A 69 3.93 -3.42 -18.50
N ILE A 70 3.28 -3.13 -17.36
CA ILE A 70 2.46 -4.08 -16.61
C ILE A 70 1.05 -4.14 -17.18
N GLU A 71 0.58 -5.35 -17.51
CA GLU A 71 -0.79 -5.59 -17.94
C GLU A 71 -1.74 -5.72 -16.73
N ARG A 72 -2.85 -4.98 -16.76
CA ARG A 72 -3.88 -5.05 -15.72
C ARG A 72 -4.71 -6.33 -15.86
N ILE A 73 -4.88 -7.02 -14.74
CA ILE A 73 -5.86 -8.11 -14.61
C ILE A 73 -7.03 -7.64 -13.74
N GLY A 74 -8.24 -7.70 -14.28
CA GLY A 74 -9.46 -7.25 -13.61
C GLY A 74 -9.76 -5.75 -13.80
N PRO A 75 -10.88 -5.27 -13.26
CA PRO A 75 -11.33 -3.89 -13.43
C PRO A 75 -10.53 -2.90 -12.57
N GLN A 76 -10.24 -1.73 -13.15
CA GLN A 76 -9.64 -0.60 -12.43
C GLN A 76 -10.54 -0.12 -11.29
N HIS A 77 -9.93 0.41 -10.22
CA HIS A 77 -10.63 0.88 -9.01
C HIS A 77 -11.34 -0.23 -8.23
N GLN A 78 -10.86 -1.47 -8.38
CA GLN A 78 -11.18 -2.56 -7.46
C GLN A 78 -9.94 -2.98 -6.69
N ALA A 79 -10.09 -3.11 -5.37
CA ALA A 79 -8.99 -3.37 -4.45
C ALA A 79 -8.14 -4.59 -4.86
N GLY A 80 -8.76 -5.65 -5.40
CA GLY A 80 -8.03 -6.84 -5.85
C GLY A 80 -7.22 -6.64 -7.14
N SER A 81 -7.75 -5.89 -8.12
CA SER A 81 -7.00 -5.56 -9.34
C SER A 81 -5.85 -4.60 -9.04
N ASP A 82 -6.12 -3.59 -8.21
CA ASP A 82 -5.14 -2.57 -7.85
C ASP A 82 -4.06 -3.12 -6.91
N SER A 83 -4.38 -4.07 -6.03
CA SER A 83 -3.37 -4.74 -5.19
C SER A 83 -2.42 -5.61 -6.00
N LEU A 84 -2.95 -6.37 -6.97
CA LEU A 84 -2.12 -7.17 -7.88
C LEU A 84 -1.16 -6.27 -8.68
N MET A 85 -1.65 -5.13 -9.18
CA MET A 85 -0.78 -4.20 -9.88
C MET A 85 0.26 -3.54 -8.98
N THR A 86 -0.07 -3.28 -7.72
CA THR A 86 0.88 -2.76 -6.74
C THR A 86 2.00 -3.77 -6.46
N ASP A 87 1.65 -5.05 -6.37
CA ASP A 87 2.61 -6.16 -6.22
C ASP A 87 3.53 -6.26 -7.45
N LEU A 88 2.96 -6.28 -8.66
CA LEU A 88 3.71 -6.30 -9.92
C LEU A 88 4.59 -5.08 -10.13
N ALA A 89 4.21 -3.90 -9.63
CA ALA A 89 5.01 -2.69 -9.75
C ALA A 89 6.21 -2.65 -8.78
N PHE A 90 6.18 -3.46 -7.73
CA PHE A 90 7.26 -3.53 -6.74
C PHE A 90 8.38 -4.50 -7.15
N PHE A 91 8.05 -5.62 -7.80
CA PHE A 91 8.99 -6.67 -8.23
C PHE A 91 9.47 -6.48 -9.66
#